data_AF-A0A2V7XBL7-F1
#
_entry.id   AF-A0A2V7XBL7-F1
#
_cell.length_a   1.000
_cell.length_b   1.000
_cell.length_c   1.000
_cell.angle_alpha   90.00
_cell.angle_beta   90.00
_cell.angle_gamma   90.00
#
_symmetry.space_group_name_H-M   'P 1'
#
loop_
_entity.id
_entity.type
_entity.pdbx_description
1 polymer ?
#
loop_
_entity_poly.entity_id
_entity_poly.type
_entity_poly.pdbx_seq_one_letter_code
_entity_poly.pdbx_strand_id
1 'polypeptide(L)' 'MPKITRRVLLKSSVAGVAAAQIPAFAGALSASVESRKGRIRQSVSRWCYQKIPLDQLSAAAAQMGLRGVD' A
#
# COMPACT_ATOMS: atom_id res chain seq x y z
N MET A 1 30.15 -19.07 -6.19
CA MET A 1 28.98 -19.60 -5.46
C MET A 1 27.84 -18.59 -5.60
N PRO A 2 26.69 -18.95 -6.18
CA PRO A 2 25.57 -18.02 -6.26
C PRO A 2 25.11 -17.63 -4.85
N LYS A 3 25.10 -16.33 -4.56
CA LYS A 3 24.69 -15.79 -3.24
C LYS A 3 23.18 -15.98 -3.10
N ILE A 4 22.75 -16.69 -2.05
CA ILE A 4 21.33 -16.81 -1.72
C ILE A 4 20.84 -15.42 -1.32
N THR A 5 19.97 -14.83 -2.12
CA THR A 5 19.35 -13.52 -1.86
C THR A 5 17.84 -13.66 -1.84
N ARG A 6 17.15 -12.75 -1.13
CA ARG A 6 15.67 -12.72 -1.05
C ARG A 6 15.02 -12.76 -2.44
N ARG A 7 15.62 -12.10 -3.43
CA ARG A 7 15.18 -12.07 -4.83
C ARG A 7 15.31 -13.43 -5.53
N VAL A 8 16.37 -14.18 -5.25
CA VAL A 8 16.57 -15.55 -5.78
C VAL A 8 15.55 -16.51 -5.16
N LEU A 9 15.30 -16.37 -3.85
CA LEU A 9 14.35 -17.19 -3.09
C LEU A 9 12.89 -16.94 -3.54
N LEU A 10 12.51 -15.68 -3.74
CA LEU A 10 11.18 -15.30 -4.25
C LEU A 10 10.94 -15.75 -5.70
N LYS A 11 11.98 -15.80 -6.54
CA LYS A 11 11.88 -16.31 -7.91
C LYS A 11 11.77 -17.83 -7.98
N SER A 12 12.31 -18.55 -6.97
CA SER A 12 12.25 -20.01 -6.90
C SER A 12 10.98 -20.52 -6.19
N SER A 13 10.27 -19.66 -5.44
CA SER A 13 9.04 -20.02 -4.72
C SER A 13 7.74 -19.98 -5.57
N VAL A 14 7.80 -19.56 -6.84
CA VAL A 14 6.60 -19.42 -7.69
C VAL A 14 5.96 -20.78 -8.05
N ALA A 15 6.66 -21.90 -7.82
CA ALA A 15 6.18 -23.22 -8.22
C ALA A 15 5.56 -24.10 -7.10
N GLY A 16 5.53 -23.68 -5.82
CA GLY A 16 5.33 -24.68 -4.75
C GLY A 16 4.33 -24.42 -3.62
N VAL A 17 4.09 -23.18 -3.18
CA VAL A 17 3.40 -22.98 -1.86
C VAL A 17 2.32 -21.88 -1.88
N ALA A 18 2.15 -21.15 -2.98
CA ALA A 18 1.19 -20.04 -3.01
C ALA A 18 -0.29 -20.49 -3.10
N ALA A 19 -0.61 -21.72 -3.50
CA ALA A 19 -2.00 -22.10 -3.77
C ALA A 19 -2.87 -22.34 -2.52
N ALA A 20 -2.28 -22.52 -1.32
CA ALA A 20 -3.04 -22.98 -0.14
C ALA A 20 -3.50 -21.87 0.83
N GLN A 21 -3.08 -20.61 0.66
CA GLN A 21 -3.33 -19.53 1.64
C GLN A 21 -3.91 -18.24 1.02
N ILE A 22 -4.16 -18.21 -0.30
CA ILE A 22 -4.71 -17.03 -1.00
C ILE A 22 -6.14 -16.63 -0.58
N PRO A 23 -7.06 -17.54 -0.15
CA PRO A 23 -8.45 -17.14 0.11
C PRO A 23 -8.60 -16.03 1.17
N ALA A 24 -7.73 -16.04 2.19
CA ALA A 24 -7.77 -15.06 3.27
C ALA A 24 -7.30 -13.65 2.85
N PHE A 25 -6.38 -13.56 1.89
CA PHE A 25 -5.88 -12.27 1.39
C PHE A 25 -6.80 -11.66 0.33
N ALA A 26 -7.44 -12.50 -0.50
CA ALA A 26 -8.40 -12.05 -1.49
C ALA A 26 -9.62 -11.34 -0.85
N GLY A 27 -10.11 -11.84 0.28
CA GLY A 27 -11.21 -11.21 1.03
C GLY A 27 -10.85 -9.84 1.60
N ALA A 28 -9.59 -9.63 2.01
CA ALA A 28 -9.12 -8.34 2.52
C ALA A 28 -9.00 -7.27 1.42
N LEU A 29 -8.70 -7.68 0.18
CA LEU A 29 -8.61 -6.78 -0.97
C LEU A 29 -10.00 -6.37 -1.51
N SER A 30 -11.00 -7.24 -1.31
CA SER A 30 -12.41 -6.97 -1.65
C SER A 30 -13.19 -6.26 -0.53
N ALA A 31 -12.52 -5.84 0.55
CA ALA A 31 -13.17 -5.10 1.61
C ALA A 31 -13.79 -3.82 1.03
N SER A 32 -15.11 -3.70 1.13
CA SER A 32 -15.83 -2.48 0.80
C SER A 32 -15.19 -1.31 1.56
N VAL A 33 -14.98 -0.18 0.87
CA VAL A 33 -14.45 1.04 1.50
C VAL A 33 -15.50 1.50 2.53
N GLU A 34 -15.33 1.07 3.77
CA GLU A 34 -16.18 1.48 4.87
C GLU A 34 -16.07 3.00 5.03
N SER A 35 -17.22 3.67 5.17
CA SER A 35 -17.23 5.12 5.36
C SER A 35 -16.48 5.46 6.65
N ARG A 36 -15.46 6.32 6.54
CA ARG A 36 -14.70 6.75 7.72
C ARG A 36 -15.61 7.53 8.66
N LYS A 37 -15.59 7.18 9.95
CA LYS A 37 -16.34 7.88 11.03
C LYS A 37 -15.88 9.32 11.31
N GLY A 38 -14.89 9.85 10.57
CA GLY A 38 -14.42 11.24 10.68
C GLY A 38 -13.64 11.60 11.96
N ARG A 39 -13.35 10.64 12.84
CA ARG A 39 -12.71 10.90 14.15
C ARG A 39 -11.19 11.04 14.11
N ILE A 40 -10.53 10.52 13.08
CA ILE A 40 -9.08 10.55 12.94
C ILE A 40 -8.70 11.59 11.88
N ARG A 41 -7.83 12.54 12.25
CA ARG A 41 -7.27 13.54 11.35
C ARG A 41 -5.93 13.06 10.81
N GLN A 42 -5.96 12.19 9.80
CA GLN A 42 -4.75 11.66 9.17
C GLN A 42 -4.12 12.71 8.23
N SER A 43 -2.78 12.78 8.20
CA SER A 43 -2.00 13.60 7.28
C SER A 43 -0.91 12.76 6.60
N VAL A 44 -0.24 13.34 5.60
CA VAL A 44 0.90 12.72 4.90
C VAL A 44 2.09 13.67 4.91
N SER A 45 3.32 13.14 5.02
CA SER A 45 4.52 13.97 4.94
C SER A 45 4.95 14.22 3.49
N ARG A 46 5.13 15.49 3.13
CA ARG A 46 5.64 15.98 1.85
C ARG A 46 7.02 15.45 1.53
N TRP A 47 7.85 15.19 2.54
CA TRP A 47 9.22 14.68 2.37
C TRP A 47 9.23 13.41 1.51
N CYS A 48 8.29 12.50 1.74
CA CYS A 48 8.22 11.22 1.04
C CYS A 48 7.87 11.36 -0.46
N TYR A 49 7.36 12.52 -0.88
CA TYR A 49 6.79 12.74 -2.21
C TYR A 49 7.39 13.96 -2.92
N GLN A 50 8.70 14.19 -2.75
CA GLN A 50 9.41 15.34 -3.34
C GLN A 50 9.24 15.46 -4.87
N LYS A 51 9.04 14.34 -5.57
CA LYS A 51 8.86 14.29 -7.03
C LYS A 51 7.44 14.62 -7.50
N ILE A 52 6.48 14.76 -6.59
CA ILE A 52 5.08 15.07 -6.90
C ILE A 52 4.86 16.57 -6.62
N PRO A 53 4.28 17.35 -7.56
CA PRO A 53 3.86 18.72 -7.30
C PRO A 53 2.89 18.79 -6.11
N LEU A 54 2.99 19.84 -5.29
CA LEU A 54 2.19 19.95 -4.06
C LEU A 54 0.68 19.91 -4.34
N ASP A 55 0.23 20.55 -5.42
CA ASP A 55 -1.19 20.58 -5.78
C ASP A 55 -1.73 19.19 -6.11
N GLN A 56 -0.95 18.39 -6.85
CA GLN A 56 -1.31 17.02 -7.17
C GLN A 56 -1.31 16.13 -5.93
N LEU A 57 -0.31 16.28 -5.05
CA LEU A 57 -0.26 15.57 -3.78
C LEU A 57 -1.48 15.91 -2.90
N SER A 58 -1.85 17.19 -2.84
CA SER A 58 -2.97 17.67 -2.02
C SER A 58 -4.31 17.17 -2.57
N ALA A 59 -4.49 17.20 -3.90
CA ALA A 59 -5.68 16.66 -4.55
C ALA A 59 -5.83 15.15 -4.29
N ALA A 60 -4.75 14.37 -4.44
CA ALA A 60 -4.76 12.94 -4.16
C ALA A 60 -5.02 12.66 -2.66
N ALA A 61 -4.39 13.42 -1.75
CA ALA A 61 -4.60 13.31 -0.31
C ALA A 61 -6.08 13.55 0.07
N ALA A 62 -6.72 14.56 -0.52
CA ALA A 62 -8.13 14.86 -0.31
C ALA A 62 -9.04 13.73 -0.82
N GLN A 63 -8.77 13.18 -2.02
CA GLN A 63 -9.49 12.01 -2.56
C GLN A 63 -9.37 10.78 -1.64
N MET A 64 -8.21 10.60 -1.00
CA MET A 64 -7.97 9.54 -0.02
C MET A 64 -8.59 9.81 1.35
N GLY A 65 -9.18 10.99 1.58
CA GLY A 65 -9.80 11.37 2.85
C GLY A 65 -8.83 11.86 3.93
N LEU A 66 -7.60 12.22 3.55
CA LEU A 66 -6.63 12.86 4.45
C LEU A 66 -7.03 14.31 4.71
N ARG A 67 -6.63 14.82 5.89
CA ARG A 67 -6.98 16.18 6.35
C ARG A 67 -5.85 17.19 6.19
N GLY A 68 -4.64 16.75 5.84
CA GLY A 68 -3.52 17.65 5.63
C GLY A 68 -2.32 16.97 4.98
N VAL A 69 -1.40 17.81 4.53
CA VAL A 69 -0.06 17.48 4.05
C VAL A 69 0.91 18.28 4.91
N ASP A 70 1.91 17.61 5.49
CA ASP A 70 2.99 18.18 6.30
C ASP A 70 4.31 18.22 5.53
#